data_AF-A0A1H7NP07-F1
#
_entry.id   AF-A0A1H7NP07-F1
#
_cell.length_a   1.000
_cell.length_b   1.000
_cell.length_c   1.000
_cell.angle_alpha   90.00
_cell.angle_beta   90.00
_cell.angle_gamma   90.00
#
_symmetry.space_group_name_H-M   'P 1'
#
loop_
_entity.id
_entity.type
_entity.pdbx_description
1 polymer ?
#
loop_
_entity_poly.entity_id
_entity_poly.type
_entity_poly.pdbx_seq_one_letter_code
_entity_poly.pdbx_strand_id
1 'polypeptide(L)'
;MTTTSTNQHHGNSAYSAGNPFAPLRDEERRLLNHHLPPPGGGTALDLGCGTGETTRHLAALGWTGTGVDLSRPAVEQARAAAAEAGLPARYVVLDVERDGFDAFPRASFDLITCRLTGAFLDQPRLLALVRHLLRPGGTLILSTPTEPRPVALDEQQIADLTGGFGAVQRHQAGDLVVLVLREPLPSHTAQEKHVPAANALFGVGVVIHDPRTNRVLLGRSARFAGLLEAVGGKPRPGEHLTSTAAREIGEETGLLVTPGDVQLLAMLVDGRGGLPRTTVAAYVNTFSGTPEAKEPHLIERWEWHPIGPLPAPLFQPSLDVLAIAFPHAYQSAGSAHAYPLASRAALMQTACQDRHAYPAAGPAVREGGCQCGALRYRATGSPDWPHICSCRHCRSLSGAAEMTWVGFDLAQFTWIGPAGEPVWHATWPDSRRGRCPDCGSQVCARDDGATSIAVTLASLDDPNELVPVHQSFRDDILLWRAPVPTVPSRDDAIAAG
;
A
#
# COMPACT_ATOMS: atom_id res chain seq x y z
N MET A 1 1.81 -7.85 -26.60
CA MET A 1 1.63 -9.32 -26.75
C MET A 1 2.68 -9.98 -25.87
N THR A 2 2.25 -10.61 -24.80
CA THR A 2 3.09 -11.11 -23.70
C THR A 2 3.83 -12.40 -24.10
N THR A 3 5.13 -12.48 -23.84
CA THR A 3 6.01 -13.63 -24.14
C THR A 3 5.50 -14.99 -23.62
N THR A 4 4.65 -14.98 -22.60
CA THR A 4 4.01 -16.18 -22.04
C THR A 4 2.97 -16.79 -22.99
N SER A 5 2.21 -15.98 -23.75
CA SER A 5 1.32 -16.53 -24.79
C SER A 5 2.13 -17.16 -25.91
N THR A 6 3.31 -16.60 -26.20
CA THR A 6 4.26 -17.13 -27.17
C THR A 6 4.84 -18.46 -26.70
N ASN A 7 5.30 -18.58 -25.45
CA ASN A 7 5.82 -19.84 -24.89
C ASN A 7 4.74 -20.92 -24.73
N GLN A 8 3.52 -20.55 -24.31
CA GLN A 8 2.40 -21.48 -24.21
C GLN A 8 1.93 -21.97 -25.59
N HIS A 9 1.88 -21.10 -26.59
CA HIS A 9 1.55 -21.50 -27.97
C HIS A 9 2.67 -22.32 -28.62
N HIS A 10 3.95 -22.00 -28.39
CA HIS A 10 5.09 -22.80 -28.91
C HIS A 10 5.22 -24.16 -28.23
N GLY A 11 5.03 -24.22 -26.90
CA GLY A 11 5.04 -25.49 -26.17
C GLY A 11 3.88 -26.38 -26.61
N ASN A 12 2.64 -25.86 -26.59
CA ASN A 12 1.47 -26.65 -27.02
C ASN A 12 1.57 -27.08 -28.49
N SER A 13 2.09 -26.25 -29.40
CA SER A 13 2.25 -26.64 -30.80
C SER A 13 3.32 -27.72 -30.97
N ALA A 14 4.44 -27.65 -30.25
CA ALA A 14 5.49 -28.67 -30.30
C ALA A 14 5.03 -30.03 -29.72
N TYR A 15 4.33 -30.04 -28.58
CA TYR A 15 3.78 -31.27 -27.99
C TYR A 15 2.62 -31.85 -28.80
N SER A 16 1.77 -31.00 -29.40
CA SER A 16 0.66 -31.45 -30.26
C SER A 16 1.13 -31.98 -31.63
N ALA A 17 2.29 -31.50 -32.12
CA ALA A 17 2.91 -31.99 -33.34
C ALA A 17 3.70 -33.30 -33.15
N GLY A 18 3.82 -33.80 -31.91
CA GLY A 18 4.57 -35.03 -31.62
C GLY A 18 6.08 -34.88 -31.81
N ASN A 19 6.62 -33.66 -31.74
CA ASN A 19 8.05 -33.44 -31.88
C ASN A 19 8.81 -34.18 -30.75
N PRO A 20 9.89 -34.90 -31.07
CA PRO A 20 10.65 -35.62 -30.06
C PRO A 20 11.36 -34.64 -29.11
N PHE A 21 11.13 -34.81 -27.80
CA PHE A 21 11.86 -34.11 -26.75
C PHE A 21 13.11 -34.91 -26.36
N ALA A 22 14.11 -34.23 -25.82
CA ALA A 22 15.38 -34.86 -25.46
C ALA A 22 15.16 -35.94 -24.38
N PRO A 23 15.42 -37.23 -24.69
CA PRO A 23 15.17 -38.31 -23.74
C PRO A 23 16.10 -38.20 -22.53
N LEU A 24 15.67 -38.73 -21.39
CA LEU A 24 16.48 -38.82 -20.18
C LEU A 24 17.58 -39.88 -20.39
N ARG A 25 18.82 -39.43 -20.63
CA ARG A 25 19.97 -40.27 -20.95
C ARG A 25 20.54 -40.98 -19.73
N ASP A 26 21.27 -42.07 -19.96
CA ASP A 26 21.85 -42.89 -18.89
C ASP A 26 22.81 -42.13 -17.98
N GLU A 27 23.54 -41.16 -18.52
CA GLU A 27 24.45 -40.31 -17.73
C GLU A 27 23.67 -39.40 -16.76
N GLU A 28 22.58 -38.79 -17.23
CA GLU A 28 21.67 -38.02 -16.39
C GLU A 28 21.03 -38.90 -15.32
N ARG A 29 20.61 -40.13 -15.67
CA ARG A 29 20.05 -41.10 -14.71
C ARG A 29 21.06 -41.48 -13.64
N ARG A 30 22.31 -41.79 -14.01
CA ARG A 30 23.37 -42.13 -13.05
C ARG A 30 23.60 -41.00 -12.07
N LEU A 31 23.67 -39.77 -12.57
CA LEU A 31 23.92 -38.59 -11.75
C LEU A 31 22.74 -38.28 -10.83
N LEU A 32 21.51 -38.31 -11.37
CA LEU A 32 20.29 -38.17 -10.59
C LEU A 32 20.26 -39.21 -9.46
N ASN A 33 20.47 -40.48 -9.78
CA ASN A 33 20.46 -41.59 -8.81
C ASN A 33 21.53 -41.43 -7.73
N HIS A 34 22.72 -40.96 -8.09
CA HIS A 34 23.82 -40.75 -7.15
C HIS A 34 23.52 -39.66 -6.12
N HIS A 35 22.75 -38.64 -6.50
CA HIS A 35 22.42 -37.49 -5.65
C HIS A 35 21.04 -37.54 -5.02
N LEU A 36 20.30 -38.63 -5.22
CA LEU A 36 19.05 -38.85 -4.50
C LEU A 36 19.32 -38.83 -2.98
N PRO A 37 18.46 -38.16 -2.19
CA PRO A 37 18.50 -38.28 -0.73
C PRO A 37 18.49 -39.77 -0.30
N PRO A 38 19.23 -40.15 0.76
CA PRO A 38 19.36 -41.55 1.21
C PRO A 38 18.01 -42.18 1.60
N PRO A 39 17.84 -43.52 1.48
CA PRO A 39 16.76 -44.06 0.64
C PRO A 39 15.64 -44.80 1.41
N GLY A 40 14.44 -44.75 0.82
CA GLY A 40 13.30 -45.61 1.15
C GLY A 40 12.02 -45.31 0.36
N GLY A 41 12.10 -44.48 -0.68
CA GLY A 41 10.94 -43.74 -1.17
C GLY A 41 10.84 -42.39 -0.45
N GLY A 42 10.33 -41.41 -1.18
CA GLY A 42 10.19 -40.01 -0.76
C GLY A 42 9.27 -39.30 -1.74
N THR A 43 8.97 -38.04 -1.48
CA THR A 43 8.11 -37.23 -2.34
C THR A 43 8.96 -36.36 -3.26
N ALA A 44 8.74 -36.48 -4.57
CA ALA A 44 9.44 -35.70 -5.58
C ALA A 44 8.48 -34.80 -6.38
N LEU A 45 8.91 -33.58 -6.68
CA LEU A 45 8.23 -32.65 -7.58
C LEU A 45 9.10 -32.39 -8.80
N ASP A 46 8.58 -32.62 -10.00
CA ASP A 46 9.27 -32.39 -11.27
C ASP A 46 8.68 -31.17 -11.98
N LEU A 47 9.41 -30.05 -11.94
CA LEU A 47 9.03 -28.76 -12.49
C LEU A 47 9.33 -28.69 -13.98
N GLY A 48 8.28 -28.50 -14.80
CA GLY A 48 8.41 -28.56 -16.26
C GLY A 48 8.60 -29.99 -16.74
N CYS A 49 7.75 -30.90 -16.27
CA CYS A 49 7.94 -32.34 -16.48
C CYS A 49 7.83 -32.76 -17.96
N GLY A 50 7.28 -31.92 -18.83
CA GLY A 50 7.00 -32.26 -20.22
C GLY A 50 6.17 -33.54 -20.33
N THR A 51 6.64 -34.50 -21.14
CA THR A 51 6.03 -35.83 -21.28
C THR A 51 6.32 -36.78 -20.11
N GLY A 52 6.95 -36.30 -19.03
CA GLY A 52 7.02 -36.97 -17.73
C GLY A 52 8.15 -37.98 -17.55
N GLU A 53 9.20 -37.96 -18.36
CA GLU A 53 10.30 -38.93 -18.30
C GLU A 53 11.04 -38.97 -16.96
N THR A 54 11.43 -37.81 -16.42
CA THR A 54 12.09 -37.71 -15.11
C THR A 54 11.15 -38.17 -14.01
N THR A 55 9.90 -37.71 -14.03
CA THR A 55 8.85 -38.16 -13.08
C THR A 55 8.68 -39.69 -13.09
N ARG A 56 8.62 -40.34 -14.27
CA ARG A 56 8.49 -41.80 -14.39
C ARG A 56 9.74 -42.53 -13.92
N HIS A 57 10.93 -42.02 -14.23
CA HIS A 57 12.18 -42.60 -13.74
C HIS A 57 12.23 -42.61 -12.21
N LEU A 58 11.85 -41.51 -11.56
CA LEU A 58 11.74 -41.44 -10.10
C LEU A 58 10.69 -42.42 -9.55
N ALA A 59 9.52 -42.50 -10.18
CA ALA A 59 8.48 -43.45 -9.79
C ALA A 59 8.93 -44.92 -9.89
N ALA A 60 9.69 -45.28 -10.93
CA ALA A 60 10.27 -46.61 -11.10
C ALA A 60 11.31 -46.95 -10.01
N LEU A 61 11.92 -45.95 -9.39
CA LEU A 61 12.82 -46.09 -8.25
C LEU A 61 12.09 -46.08 -6.89
N GLY A 62 10.75 -46.05 -6.89
CA GLY A 62 9.93 -46.08 -5.68
C GLY A 62 9.61 -44.70 -5.08
N TRP A 63 9.85 -43.60 -5.79
CA TRP A 63 9.47 -42.27 -5.35
C TRP A 63 7.99 -41.97 -5.63
N THR A 64 7.35 -41.23 -4.72
CA THR A 64 6.03 -40.62 -4.98
C THR A 64 6.25 -39.36 -5.82
N GLY A 65 6.30 -39.53 -7.14
CA GLY A 65 6.57 -38.46 -8.10
C GLY A 65 5.33 -37.69 -8.52
N THR A 66 5.42 -36.36 -8.46
CA THR A 66 4.44 -35.44 -9.06
C THR A 66 5.12 -34.60 -10.14
N GLY A 67 4.69 -34.71 -11.39
CA GLY A 67 5.12 -33.85 -12.49
C GLY A 67 4.16 -32.69 -12.72
N VAL A 68 4.70 -31.49 -12.94
CA VAL A 68 3.92 -30.31 -13.30
C VAL A 68 4.41 -29.69 -14.59
N ASP A 69 3.49 -29.31 -15.47
CA ASP A 69 3.80 -28.59 -16.71
C ASP A 69 2.64 -27.67 -17.09
N LEU A 70 2.94 -26.54 -17.74
CA LEU A 70 1.93 -25.61 -18.26
C LEU A 70 1.16 -26.22 -19.44
N SER A 71 1.81 -27.12 -20.19
CA SER A 71 1.26 -27.72 -21.40
C SER A 71 0.33 -28.88 -21.08
N ARG A 72 -0.98 -28.66 -21.29
CA ARG A 72 -2.00 -29.71 -21.16
C ARG A 72 -1.72 -30.94 -22.05
N PRO A 73 -1.36 -30.79 -23.35
CA PRO A 73 -0.98 -31.94 -24.18
C PRO A 73 0.19 -32.75 -23.62
N ALA A 74 1.22 -32.08 -23.08
CA ALA A 74 2.37 -32.77 -22.48
C ALA A 74 1.96 -33.58 -21.25
N VAL A 75 1.15 -32.98 -20.37
CA VAL A 75 0.61 -33.65 -19.17
C VAL A 75 -0.27 -34.85 -19.53
N GLU A 76 -1.08 -34.77 -20.59
CA GLU A 76 -1.90 -35.88 -21.07
C GLU A 76 -1.03 -37.04 -21.60
N GLN A 77 0.02 -36.75 -22.37
CA GLN A 77 0.98 -37.77 -22.81
C GLN A 77 1.73 -38.39 -21.62
N ALA A 78 2.12 -37.57 -20.63
CA ALA A 78 2.80 -38.04 -19.43
C ALA A 78 1.93 -39.03 -18.63
N ARG A 79 0.64 -38.73 -18.48
CA ARG A 79 -0.34 -39.62 -17.84
C ARG A 79 -0.50 -40.93 -18.59
N ALA A 80 -0.62 -40.89 -19.91
CA ALA A 80 -0.74 -42.08 -20.73
C ALA A 80 0.49 -43.00 -20.61
N ALA A 81 1.70 -42.43 -20.74
CA ALA A 81 2.94 -43.18 -20.64
C ALA A 81 3.18 -43.77 -19.23
N ALA A 82 2.75 -43.08 -18.17
CA ALA A 82 2.83 -43.61 -16.80
C ALA A 82 1.83 -44.75 -16.57
N ALA A 83 0.61 -44.63 -17.10
CA ALA A 83 -0.40 -45.68 -17.04
C ALA A 83 0.03 -46.95 -17.80
N GLU A 84 0.61 -46.79 -19.00
CA GLU A 84 1.15 -47.90 -19.79
C GLU A 84 2.30 -48.62 -19.06
N ALA A 85 3.16 -47.87 -18.38
CA ALA A 85 4.26 -48.42 -17.59
C ALA A 85 3.83 -48.96 -16.20
N GLY A 86 2.56 -48.81 -15.80
CA GLY A 86 2.06 -49.22 -14.49
C GLY A 86 2.69 -48.46 -13.31
N LEU A 87 3.13 -47.21 -13.53
CA LEU A 87 3.85 -46.42 -12.53
C LEU A 87 2.92 -45.47 -11.75
N PRO A 88 3.04 -45.39 -10.41
CA PRO A 88 2.20 -44.54 -9.56
C PRO A 88 2.68 -43.08 -9.55
N ALA A 89 2.66 -42.42 -10.71
CA ALA A 89 3.04 -41.01 -10.87
C ALA A 89 1.82 -40.10 -11.05
N ARG A 90 1.85 -38.92 -10.41
CA ARG A 90 0.81 -37.88 -10.54
C ARG A 90 1.26 -36.80 -11.51
N TYR A 91 0.36 -36.29 -12.34
CA TYR A 91 0.65 -35.15 -13.24
C TYR A 91 -0.42 -34.07 -13.15
N VAL A 92 0.01 -32.81 -13.07
CA VAL A 92 -0.86 -31.63 -12.90
C VAL A 92 -0.52 -30.58 -13.94
N VAL A 93 -1.56 -30.02 -14.58
CA VAL A 93 -1.39 -28.82 -15.43
C VAL A 93 -1.29 -27.62 -14.52
N LEU A 94 -0.13 -26.94 -14.51
CA LEU A 94 0.15 -25.82 -13.60
C LEU A 94 1.19 -24.88 -14.22
N ASP A 95 0.91 -23.58 -14.15
CA ASP A 95 1.83 -22.51 -14.53
C ASP A 95 2.72 -22.14 -13.34
N VAL A 96 3.98 -22.59 -13.34
CA VAL A 96 4.92 -22.28 -12.26
C VAL A 96 5.17 -20.78 -12.11
N GLU A 97 5.03 -19.98 -13.18
CA GLU A 97 5.27 -18.53 -13.13
C GLU A 97 4.06 -17.73 -12.63
N ARG A 98 2.85 -18.28 -12.72
CA ARG A 98 1.61 -17.52 -12.45
C ARG A 98 0.77 -18.10 -11.33
N ASP A 99 0.67 -19.42 -11.25
CA ASP A 99 -0.20 -20.09 -10.30
C ASP A 99 0.41 -20.06 -8.89
N GLY A 100 -0.45 -19.95 -7.88
CA GLY A 100 -0.06 -20.10 -6.49
C GLY A 100 0.34 -21.54 -6.15
N PHE A 101 1.27 -21.70 -5.23
CA PHE A 101 1.73 -23.03 -4.78
C PHE A 101 0.85 -23.63 -3.69
N ASP A 102 -0.30 -23.03 -3.38
CA ASP A 102 -1.26 -23.51 -2.38
C ASP A 102 -1.80 -24.91 -2.68
N ALA A 103 -1.67 -25.36 -3.93
CA ALA A 103 -1.96 -26.73 -4.34
C ALA A 103 -1.03 -27.78 -3.69
N PHE A 104 0.10 -27.35 -3.12
CA PHE A 104 1.07 -28.18 -2.45
C PHE A 104 1.31 -27.70 -1.01
N PRO A 105 1.28 -28.58 0.01
CA PRO A 105 1.59 -28.19 1.37
C PRO A 105 3.03 -27.67 1.50
N ARG A 106 3.27 -26.78 2.49
CA ARG A 106 4.64 -26.39 2.87
C ARG A 106 5.48 -27.61 3.24
N ALA A 107 6.77 -27.58 2.87
CA ALA A 107 7.75 -28.61 3.22
C ALA A 107 7.24 -30.03 2.92
N SER A 108 6.70 -30.25 1.72
CA SER A 108 6.10 -31.52 1.32
C SER A 108 7.00 -32.40 0.45
N PHE A 109 8.12 -31.90 -0.05
CA PHE A 109 8.99 -32.62 -0.99
C PHE A 109 10.41 -32.81 -0.45
N ASP A 110 10.94 -34.01 -0.62
CA ASP A 110 12.33 -34.35 -0.33
C ASP A 110 13.25 -34.01 -1.52
N LEU A 111 12.68 -34.02 -2.73
CA LEU A 111 13.37 -33.74 -3.99
C LEU A 111 12.53 -32.83 -4.88
N ILE A 112 13.14 -31.80 -5.44
CA ILE A 112 12.60 -31.04 -6.58
C ILE A 112 13.55 -31.22 -7.76
N THR A 113 13.03 -31.61 -8.92
CA THR A 113 13.77 -31.63 -10.18
C THR A 113 13.29 -30.52 -11.11
N CYS A 114 14.21 -29.92 -11.85
CA CYS A 114 13.90 -28.96 -12.91
C CYS A 114 14.81 -29.21 -14.10
N ARG A 115 14.31 -29.97 -15.09
CA ARG A 115 15.12 -30.44 -16.21
C ARG A 115 14.80 -29.66 -17.47
N LEU A 116 15.79 -28.91 -17.99
CA LEU A 116 15.69 -28.16 -19.25
C LEU A 116 14.57 -27.10 -19.29
N THR A 117 14.05 -26.73 -18.12
CA THR A 117 12.99 -25.72 -17.97
C THR A 117 13.44 -24.48 -17.23
N GLY A 118 14.55 -24.56 -16.47
CA GLY A 118 15.01 -23.48 -15.60
C GLY A 118 15.15 -22.12 -16.30
N ALA A 119 15.62 -22.11 -17.54
CA ALA A 119 15.80 -20.89 -18.34
C ALA A 119 14.49 -20.16 -18.67
N PHE A 120 13.34 -20.83 -18.64
CA PHE A 120 12.05 -20.20 -18.86
C PHE A 120 11.48 -19.57 -17.60
N LEU A 121 11.89 -20.04 -16.42
CA LEU A 121 11.37 -19.56 -15.14
C LEU A 121 12.07 -18.30 -14.66
N ASP A 122 11.34 -17.44 -13.96
CA ASP A 122 11.91 -16.41 -13.10
C ASP A 122 12.66 -17.06 -11.90
N GLN A 123 13.95 -16.75 -11.75
CA GLN A 123 14.81 -17.37 -10.73
C GLN A 123 14.42 -16.99 -9.29
N PRO A 124 14.13 -15.71 -8.95
CA PRO A 124 13.60 -15.36 -7.62
C PRO A 124 12.35 -16.15 -7.27
N ARG A 125 11.41 -16.29 -8.21
CA ARG A 125 10.19 -17.08 -8.00
C ARG A 125 10.48 -18.56 -7.82
N LEU A 126 11.36 -19.14 -8.63
CA LEU A 126 11.80 -20.54 -8.48
C LEU A 126 12.43 -20.78 -7.10
N LEU A 127 13.29 -19.87 -6.64
CA LEU A 127 13.89 -19.93 -5.31
C LEU A 127 12.85 -19.86 -4.19
N ALA A 128 11.88 -18.94 -4.31
CA ALA A 128 10.78 -18.82 -3.34
C ALA A 128 9.91 -20.10 -3.27
N LEU A 129 9.59 -20.68 -4.43
CA LEU A 129 8.90 -21.96 -4.54
C LEU A 129 9.68 -23.07 -3.85
N VAL A 130 10.95 -23.23 -4.22
CA VAL A 130 11.80 -24.30 -3.71
C VAL A 130 11.95 -24.21 -2.19
N ARG A 131 12.12 -23.00 -1.65
CA ARG A 131 12.12 -22.74 -0.21
C ARG A 131 10.81 -23.08 0.49
N HIS A 132 9.69 -22.87 -0.18
CA HIS A 132 8.38 -23.15 0.38
C HIS A 132 8.07 -24.65 0.42
N LEU A 133 8.51 -25.39 -0.61
CA LEU A 133 8.11 -26.77 -0.87
C LEU A 133 9.12 -27.82 -0.42
N LEU A 134 10.43 -27.51 -0.40
CA LEU A 134 11.43 -28.45 0.11
C LEU A 134 11.33 -28.62 1.62
N ARG A 135 11.43 -29.87 2.06
CA ARG A 135 11.69 -30.19 3.46
C ARG A 135 13.09 -29.74 3.87
N PRO A 136 13.32 -29.49 5.17
CA PRO A 136 14.68 -29.38 5.70
C PRO A 136 15.53 -30.59 5.28
N GLY A 137 16.70 -30.35 4.69
CA GLY A 137 17.56 -31.40 4.13
C GLY A 137 17.19 -31.88 2.72
N GLY A 138 16.10 -31.35 2.14
CA GLY A 138 15.67 -31.63 0.77
C GLY A 138 16.64 -31.09 -0.28
N THR A 139 16.48 -31.58 -1.52
CA THR A 139 17.40 -31.30 -2.63
C THR A 139 16.68 -30.71 -3.82
N LEU A 140 17.24 -29.66 -4.43
CA LEU A 140 16.90 -29.24 -5.79
C LEU A 140 17.97 -29.78 -6.75
N ILE A 141 17.54 -30.48 -7.80
CA ILE A 141 18.40 -30.89 -8.91
C ILE A 141 17.91 -30.18 -10.18
N LEU A 142 18.71 -29.27 -10.70
CA LEU A 142 18.41 -28.53 -11.92
C LEU A 142 19.41 -28.88 -13.01
N SER A 143 18.94 -29.14 -14.23
CA SER A 143 19.82 -29.39 -15.37
C SER A 143 19.56 -28.40 -16.50
N THR A 144 20.64 -27.84 -17.03
CA THR A 144 20.63 -26.87 -18.11
C THR A 144 21.68 -27.26 -19.16
N PRO A 145 21.46 -26.99 -20.45
CA PRO A 145 22.49 -27.15 -21.48
C PRO A 145 23.76 -26.35 -21.19
N THR A 146 24.90 -26.88 -21.62
CA THR A 146 26.21 -26.20 -21.57
C THR A 146 26.33 -25.14 -22.67
N GLU A 147 25.81 -25.42 -23.87
CA GLU A 147 25.87 -24.49 -25.00
C GLU A 147 24.68 -23.49 -24.96
N PRO A 148 24.89 -22.22 -25.34
CA PRO A 148 23.83 -21.22 -25.40
C PRO A 148 22.72 -21.63 -26.38
N ARG A 149 21.53 -21.86 -25.84
CA ARG A 149 20.28 -22.09 -26.59
C ARG A 149 19.09 -21.64 -25.74
N PRO A 150 17.86 -21.50 -26.27
CA PRO A 150 16.73 -20.92 -25.51
C PRO A 150 16.41 -21.57 -24.16
N VAL A 151 16.76 -22.84 -23.99
CA VAL A 151 16.59 -23.63 -22.76
C VAL A 151 17.80 -23.58 -21.80
N ALA A 152 18.88 -22.88 -22.18
CA ALA A 152 20.11 -22.76 -21.40
C ALA A 152 20.04 -21.57 -20.44
N LEU A 153 20.32 -21.82 -19.18
CA LEU A 153 20.66 -20.79 -18.21
C LEU A 153 22.01 -20.17 -18.59
N ASP A 154 22.08 -18.83 -18.55
CA ASP A 154 23.35 -18.14 -18.61
C ASP A 154 24.09 -18.16 -17.25
N GLU A 155 25.37 -17.77 -17.23
CA GLU A 155 26.17 -17.80 -16.00
C GLU A 155 25.66 -16.82 -14.92
N GLN A 156 24.99 -15.71 -15.30
CA GLN A 156 24.38 -14.81 -14.32
C GLN A 156 23.17 -15.46 -13.66
N GLN A 157 22.32 -16.13 -14.43
CA GLN A 157 21.18 -16.88 -13.91
C GLN A 157 21.61 -18.05 -13.02
N ILE A 158 22.71 -18.73 -13.38
CA ILE A 158 23.32 -19.75 -12.53
C ILE A 158 23.83 -19.12 -11.23
N ALA A 159 24.50 -17.96 -11.29
CA ALA A 159 24.98 -17.26 -10.10
C ALA A 159 23.82 -16.83 -9.18
N ASP A 160 22.76 -16.23 -9.74
CA ASP A 160 21.57 -15.79 -9.00
C ASP A 160 20.87 -16.97 -8.32
N LEU A 161 20.72 -18.10 -9.03
CA LEU A 161 20.12 -19.31 -8.48
C LEU A 161 20.99 -19.92 -7.37
N THR A 162 22.28 -20.10 -7.63
CA THR A 162 23.21 -20.76 -6.69
C THR A 162 23.47 -19.91 -5.44
N GLY A 163 23.45 -18.59 -5.55
CA GLY A 163 23.54 -17.67 -4.42
C GLY A 163 22.40 -17.83 -3.39
N GLY A 164 21.31 -18.50 -3.76
CA GLY A 164 20.20 -18.83 -2.87
C GLY A 164 20.40 -20.09 -2.01
N PHE A 165 21.54 -20.78 -2.08
CA PHE A 165 21.77 -22.06 -1.41
C PHE A 165 23.10 -22.10 -0.63
N GLY A 166 23.10 -22.75 0.53
CA GLY A 166 24.29 -22.95 1.37
C GLY A 166 25.22 -24.05 0.86
N ALA A 167 24.69 -25.01 0.11
CA ALA A 167 25.45 -26.11 -0.45
C ALA A 167 25.14 -26.29 -1.95
N VAL A 168 26.16 -26.09 -2.77
CA VAL A 168 26.08 -26.09 -4.23
C VAL A 168 27.10 -27.07 -4.80
N GLN A 169 26.65 -27.99 -5.65
CA GLN A 169 27.52 -28.84 -6.45
C GLN A 169 27.16 -28.70 -7.92
N ARG A 170 28.18 -28.47 -8.76
CA ARG A 170 28.05 -28.36 -10.21
C ARG A 170 28.72 -29.57 -10.84
N HIS A 171 27.98 -30.28 -11.68
CA HIS A 171 28.44 -31.47 -12.38
C HIS A 171 28.19 -31.35 -13.88
N GLN A 172 28.90 -32.16 -14.66
CA GLN A 172 28.71 -32.29 -16.09
C GLN A 172 28.06 -33.63 -16.40
N ALA A 173 27.05 -33.64 -17.27
CA ALA A 173 26.43 -34.85 -17.81
C ALA A 173 26.23 -34.66 -19.33
N GLY A 174 27.19 -35.13 -20.12
CA GLY A 174 27.21 -34.92 -21.57
C GLY A 174 27.25 -33.44 -21.95
N ASP A 175 26.23 -32.94 -22.66
CA ASP A 175 26.03 -31.54 -23.04
C ASP A 175 25.23 -30.72 -22.00
N LEU A 176 25.05 -31.25 -20.78
CA LEU A 176 24.31 -30.58 -19.71
C LEU A 176 25.22 -30.28 -18.51
N VAL A 177 24.98 -29.12 -17.92
CA VAL A 177 25.37 -28.78 -16.56
C VAL A 177 24.24 -29.22 -15.63
N VAL A 178 24.59 -29.96 -14.56
CA VAL A 178 23.65 -30.34 -13.50
C VAL A 178 24.06 -29.68 -12.19
N LEU A 179 23.14 -28.92 -11.61
CA LEU A 179 23.28 -28.26 -10.33
C LEU A 179 22.53 -29.08 -9.27
N VAL A 180 23.25 -29.50 -8.23
CA VAL A 180 22.68 -30.13 -7.03
C VAL A 180 22.76 -29.12 -5.91
N LEU A 181 21.60 -28.64 -5.48
CA LEU A 181 21.43 -27.49 -4.60
C LEU A 181 20.72 -27.92 -3.31
N ARG A 182 21.31 -27.59 -2.16
CA ARG A 182 20.83 -27.94 -0.82
C ARG A 182 20.93 -26.73 0.10
N GLU A 183 20.20 -26.79 1.21
CA GLU A 183 20.21 -25.75 2.24
C GLU A 183 19.79 -24.37 1.69
N PRO A 184 18.54 -24.23 1.21
CA PRO A 184 18.10 -22.96 0.66
C PRO A 184 18.11 -21.85 1.73
N LEU A 185 18.75 -20.73 1.43
CA LEU A 185 19.02 -19.64 2.36
C LEU A 185 17.77 -18.77 2.63
N PRO A 186 17.63 -18.22 3.84
CA PRO A 186 16.47 -17.41 4.23
C PRO A 186 16.39 -16.04 3.53
N SER A 187 17.48 -15.53 2.96
CA SER A 187 17.50 -14.28 2.19
C SER A 187 18.50 -14.38 1.04
N HIS A 188 18.11 -13.92 -0.14
CA HIS A 188 18.98 -13.76 -1.30
C HIS A 188 18.56 -12.51 -2.08
N THR A 189 19.49 -11.88 -2.79
CA THR A 189 19.24 -10.77 -3.70
C THR A 189 19.32 -11.31 -5.12
N ALA A 190 18.23 -11.27 -5.88
CA ALA A 190 18.19 -11.65 -7.29
C ALA A 190 17.64 -10.49 -8.13
N GLN A 191 18.10 -10.37 -9.38
CA GLN A 191 17.58 -9.36 -10.31
C GLN A 191 16.29 -9.88 -10.95
N GLU A 192 15.27 -9.03 -11.01
CA GLU A 192 13.98 -9.37 -11.62
C GLU A 192 14.17 -9.56 -13.14
N LYS A 193 13.72 -10.69 -13.67
CA LYS A 193 14.02 -11.11 -15.05
C LYS A 193 13.34 -10.23 -16.12
N HIS A 194 12.30 -9.48 -15.75
CA HIS A 194 11.51 -8.69 -16.68
C HIS A 194 11.14 -7.33 -16.10
N VAL A 195 11.21 -6.30 -16.94
CA VAL A 195 10.55 -5.03 -16.68
C VAL A 195 9.03 -5.29 -16.65
N PRO A 196 8.30 -4.89 -15.60
CA PRO A 196 6.85 -5.03 -15.55
C PRO A 196 6.21 -4.42 -16.80
N ALA A 197 5.26 -5.13 -17.41
CA ALA A 197 4.48 -4.54 -18.48
C ALA A 197 3.68 -3.35 -17.92
N ALA A 198 3.75 -2.19 -18.60
CA ALA A 198 2.99 -1.01 -18.21
C ALA A 198 1.47 -1.35 -18.21
N ASN A 199 0.90 -1.47 -17.01
CA ASN A 199 -0.46 -1.92 -16.78
C ASN A 199 -1.33 -0.85 -16.08
N ALA A 200 -0.73 0.28 -15.70
CA ALA A 200 -1.43 1.39 -15.08
C ALA A 200 -0.86 2.74 -15.54
N LEU A 201 -1.72 3.76 -15.56
CA LEU A 201 -1.29 5.15 -15.65
C LEU A 201 -1.09 5.68 -14.23
N PHE A 202 0.14 6.07 -13.88
CA PHE A 202 0.45 6.65 -12.59
C PHE A 202 0.95 8.09 -12.75
N GLY A 203 0.40 9.01 -11.96
CA GLY A 203 0.77 10.42 -12.02
C GLY A 203 0.36 11.21 -10.78
N VAL A 204 0.75 12.48 -10.75
CA VAL A 204 0.39 13.45 -9.71
C VAL A 204 -0.35 14.62 -10.36
N GLY A 205 -1.40 15.11 -9.71
CA GLY A 205 -2.06 16.37 -10.07
C GLY A 205 -1.97 17.32 -8.88
N VAL A 206 -1.63 18.58 -9.12
CA VAL A 206 -1.22 19.52 -8.08
C VAL A 206 -2.17 20.71 -8.00
N VAL A 207 -2.68 20.98 -6.80
CA VAL A 207 -3.35 22.22 -6.45
C VAL A 207 -2.33 23.22 -5.93
N ILE A 208 -2.09 24.29 -6.68
CA ILE A 208 -1.29 25.44 -6.23
C ILE A 208 -2.25 26.50 -5.71
N HIS A 209 -2.21 26.77 -4.40
CA HIS A 209 -3.11 27.70 -3.72
C HIS A 209 -2.33 28.86 -3.11
N ASP A 210 -2.67 30.11 -3.46
CA ASP A 210 -2.16 31.29 -2.77
C ASP A 210 -3.07 31.65 -1.59
N PRO A 211 -2.65 31.39 -0.34
CA PRO A 211 -3.50 31.62 0.84
C PRO A 211 -3.76 33.11 1.09
N ARG A 212 -2.94 34.01 0.55
CA ARG A 212 -3.09 35.47 0.74
C ARG A 212 -4.25 36.04 -0.07
N THR A 213 -4.47 35.48 -1.25
CA THR A 213 -5.54 35.92 -2.17
C THR A 213 -6.70 34.94 -2.23
N ASN A 214 -6.56 33.76 -1.60
CA ASN A 214 -7.51 32.65 -1.61
C ASN A 214 -7.84 32.20 -3.04
N ARG A 215 -6.80 32.05 -3.87
CA ARG A 215 -6.91 31.71 -5.30
C ARG A 215 -6.08 30.49 -5.66
N VAL A 216 -6.58 29.72 -6.61
CA VAL A 216 -5.87 28.57 -7.20
C VAL A 216 -5.32 28.92 -8.57
N LEU A 217 -4.14 28.41 -8.90
CA LEU A 217 -3.56 28.56 -10.23
C LEU A 217 -4.10 27.47 -11.16
N LEU A 218 -4.67 27.87 -12.29
CA LEU A 218 -5.14 26.95 -13.34
C LEU A 218 -4.65 27.40 -14.71
N GLY A 219 -4.32 26.44 -15.56
CA GLY A 219 -3.84 26.66 -16.91
C GLY A 219 -4.97 26.55 -17.92
N ARG A 220 -5.00 27.42 -18.93
CA ARG A 220 -5.89 27.27 -20.08
C ARG A 220 -5.30 26.24 -21.04
N SER A 221 -6.02 25.15 -21.27
CA SER A 221 -5.54 24.05 -22.11
C SER A 221 -5.37 24.46 -23.56
N ALA A 222 -4.18 24.24 -24.13
CA ALA A 222 -3.93 24.33 -25.57
C ALA A 222 -4.38 23.06 -26.31
N ARG A 223 -4.55 21.93 -25.59
CA ARG A 223 -4.92 20.62 -26.15
C ARG A 223 -6.43 20.41 -26.22
N PHE A 224 -7.15 20.96 -25.25
CA PHE A 224 -8.59 20.84 -25.12
C PHE A 224 -9.19 22.23 -25.03
N ALA A 225 -9.42 22.84 -26.20
CA ALA A 225 -9.88 24.21 -26.32
C ALA A 225 -11.08 24.49 -25.39
N GLY A 226 -10.93 25.50 -24.53
CA GLY A 226 -11.96 25.92 -23.58
C GLY A 226 -11.95 25.21 -22.22
N LEU A 227 -11.02 24.27 -21.97
CA LEU A 227 -10.85 23.67 -20.63
C LEU A 227 -9.78 24.36 -19.78
N LEU A 228 -9.95 24.27 -18.47
CA LEU A 228 -8.93 24.58 -17.47
C LEU A 228 -8.26 23.30 -16.96
N GLU A 229 -6.95 23.34 -16.74
CA GLU A 229 -6.12 22.24 -16.24
C GLU A 229 -5.35 22.67 -14.99
N ALA A 230 -5.15 21.74 -14.06
CA ALA A 230 -4.18 21.89 -12.98
C ALA A 230 -2.82 21.35 -13.45
N VAL A 231 -1.74 21.75 -12.77
CA VAL A 231 -0.39 21.18 -13.01
C VAL A 231 -0.43 19.68 -12.76
N GLY A 232 0.25 18.89 -13.57
CA GLY A 232 0.35 17.46 -13.32
C GLY A 232 1.18 16.68 -14.32
N GLY A 233 1.83 15.64 -13.83
CA GLY A 233 2.67 14.80 -14.66
C GLY A 233 2.98 13.45 -14.04
N LYS A 234 3.96 12.76 -14.63
CA LYS A 234 4.26 11.36 -14.32
C LYS A 234 5.59 11.28 -13.56
N PRO A 235 5.68 10.45 -12.50
CA PRO A 235 6.95 10.25 -11.83
C PRO A 235 7.96 9.56 -12.75
N ARG A 236 9.22 9.97 -12.63
CA ARG A 236 10.36 9.27 -13.25
C ARG A 236 10.70 8.02 -12.42
N PRO A 237 11.37 7.00 -13.00
CA PRO A 237 11.80 5.82 -12.22
C PRO A 237 12.62 6.23 -10.99
N GLY A 238 12.20 5.77 -9.81
CA GLY A 238 12.85 6.09 -8.52
C GLY A 238 12.51 7.47 -7.94
N GLU A 239 11.69 8.29 -8.61
CA GLU A 239 11.32 9.63 -8.15
C GLU A 239 10.21 9.58 -7.08
N HIS A 240 10.39 10.32 -5.99
CA HIS A 240 9.35 10.47 -4.97
C HIS A 240 8.23 11.40 -5.47
N LEU A 241 6.97 11.13 -5.12
CA LEU A 241 5.81 11.88 -5.63
C LEU A 241 5.82 13.37 -5.29
N THR A 242 6.35 13.74 -4.13
CA THR A 242 6.52 15.16 -3.76
C THR A 242 7.58 15.84 -4.62
N SER A 243 8.64 15.12 -5.00
CA SER A 243 9.65 15.60 -5.94
C SER A 243 9.09 15.71 -7.36
N THR A 244 8.27 14.74 -7.79
CA THR A 244 7.53 14.81 -9.05
C THR A 244 6.66 16.06 -9.08
N ALA A 245 5.81 16.29 -8.07
CA ALA A 245 4.97 17.48 -8.01
C ALA A 245 5.79 18.79 -8.09
N ALA A 246 6.83 18.93 -7.26
CA ALA A 246 7.69 20.11 -7.27
C ALA A 246 8.35 20.35 -8.64
N ARG A 247 8.81 19.28 -9.30
CA ARG A 247 9.39 19.33 -10.64
C ARG A 247 8.36 19.75 -11.69
N GLU A 248 7.19 19.11 -11.74
CA GLU A 248 6.14 19.44 -12.72
C GLU A 248 5.66 20.90 -12.55
N ILE A 249 5.56 21.40 -11.31
CA ILE A 249 5.29 22.83 -11.06
C ILE A 249 6.35 23.72 -11.72
N GLY A 250 7.63 23.41 -11.53
CA GLY A 250 8.72 24.17 -12.13
C GLY A 250 8.77 24.07 -13.66
N GLU A 251 8.58 22.86 -14.20
CA GLU A 251 8.63 22.58 -15.64
C GLU A 251 7.43 23.20 -16.38
N GLU A 252 6.23 23.23 -15.79
CA GLU A 252 5.02 23.76 -16.45
C GLU A 252 4.77 25.26 -16.19
N THR A 253 5.07 25.75 -14.98
CA THR A 253 4.70 27.11 -14.53
C THR A 253 5.89 28.03 -14.28
N GLY A 254 7.11 27.49 -14.13
CA GLY A 254 8.27 28.26 -13.70
C GLY A 254 8.28 28.66 -12.21
N LEU A 255 7.26 28.27 -11.43
CA LEU A 255 7.27 28.46 -9.97
C LEU A 255 8.25 27.51 -9.29
N LEU A 256 8.86 27.97 -8.20
CA LEU A 256 9.78 27.18 -7.39
C LEU A 256 9.10 26.69 -6.12
N VAL A 257 9.14 25.37 -5.90
CA VAL A 257 8.56 24.66 -4.76
C VAL A 257 9.57 23.64 -4.25
N THR A 258 9.74 23.54 -2.93
CA THR A 258 10.55 22.47 -2.33
C THR A 258 9.70 21.21 -2.20
N PRO A 259 10.22 20.00 -2.46
CA PRO A 259 9.47 18.76 -2.24
C PRO A 259 8.89 18.60 -0.82
N GLY A 260 9.52 19.19 0.20
CA GLY A 260 9.02 19.20 1.58
C GLY A 260 7.76 20.06 1.79
N ASP A 261 7.49 21.02 0.90
CA ASP A 261 6.32 21.90 0.94
C ASP A 261 5.09 21.29 0.24
N VAL A 262 5.27 20.15 -0.43
CA VAL A 262 4.20 19.43 -1.14
C VAL A 262 3.49 18.48 -0.19
N GLN A 263 2.18 18.65 -0.07
CA GLN A 263 1.31 17.76 0.70
C GLN A 263 0.58 16.80 -0.23
N LEU A 264 0.68 15.50 0.02
CA LEU A 264 -0.09 14.48 -0.72
C LEU A 264 -1.42 14.25 0.00
N LEU A 265 -2.54 14.54 -0.66
CA LEU A 265 -3.87 14.54 -0.05
C LEU A 265 -4.57 13.19 -0.16
N ALA A 266 -4.65 12.64 -1.37
CA ALA A 266 -5.33 11.39 -1.65
C ALA A 266 -4.80 10.73 -2.92
N MET A 267 -4.93 9.42 -3.00
CA MET A 267 -4.76 8.65 -4.22
C MET A 267 -6.14 8.42 -4.86
N LEU A 268 -6.31 8.88 -6.09
CA LEU A 268 -7.52 8.75 -6.89
C LEU A 268 -7.33 7.58 -7.85
N VAL A 269 -8.24 6.60 -7.81
CA VAL A 269 -8.20 5.42 -8.67
C VAL A 269 -9.45 5.35 -9.52
N ASP A 270 -9.27 5.28 -10.84
CA ASP A 270 -10.36 5.02 -11.79
C ASP A 270 -9.93 4.08 -12.92
N GLY A 271 -10.87 3.76 -13.81
CA GLY A 271 -10.61 3.02 -15.04
C GLY A 271 -10.94 3.86 -16.27
N ARG A 272 -9.95 4.05 -17.16
CA ARG A 272 -10.14 4.69 -18.47
C ARG A 272 -9.61 3.75 -19.56
N GLY A 273 -10.45 3.41 -20.53
CA GLY A 273 -10.04 2.60 -21.69
C GLY A 273 -9.53 1.19 -21.34
N GLY A 274 -9.97 0.61 -20.22
CA GLY A 274 -9.53 -0.71 -19.74
C GLY A 274 -8.21 -0.71 -18.95
N LEU A 275 -7.58 0.45 -18.73
CA LEU A 275 -6.40 0.59 -17.88
C LEU A 275 -6.78 1.24 -16.54
N PRO A 276 -6.35 0.66 -15.40
CA PRO A 276 -6.32 1.35 -14.13
C PRO A 276 -5.51 2.65 -14.23
N ARG A 277 -6.09 3.75 -13.81
CA ARG A 277 -5.41 5.03 -13.66
C ARG A 277 -5.38 5.41 -12.20
N THR A 278 -4.21 5.79 -11.74
CA THR A 278 -3.93 6.25 -10.38
C THR A 278 -3.34 7.65 -10.44
N THR A 279 -4.04 8.62 -9.87
CA THR A 279 -3.59 10.01 -9.76
C THR A 279 -3.46 10.38 -8.30
N VAL A 280 -2.29 10.82 -7.87
CA VAL A 280 -2.13 11.36 -6.51
C VAL A 280 -2.45 12.85 -6.54
N ALA A 281 -3.45 13.25 -5.75
CA ALA A 281 -3.78 14.65 -5.54
C ALA A 281 -2.76 15.26 -4.57
N ALA A 282 -2.03 16.27 -5.02
CA ALA A 282 -1.07 17.01 -4.23
C ALA A 282 -1.53 18.46 -4.03
N TYR A 283 -1.04 19.10 -2.99
CA TYR A 283 -1.34 20.48 -2.65
C TYR A 283 -0.09 21.21 -2.22
N VAL A 284 0.02 22.47 -2.62
CA VAL A 284 1.08 23.38 -2.20
C VAL A 284 0.51 24.78 -1.95
N ASN A 285 0.99 25.42 -0.89
CA ASN A 285 0.71 26.82 -0.58
C ASN A 285 1.96 27.69 -0.35
N THR A 286 3.14 27.07 -0.39
CA THR A 286 4.44 27.74 -0.30
C THR A 286 5.16 27.60 -1.64
N PHE A 287 5.39 28.72 -2.31
CA PHE A 287 6.06 28.78 -3.61
C PHE A 287 6.67 30.17 -3.81
N SER A 288 7.59 30.28 -4.77
CA SER A 288 8.17 31.56 -5.18
C SER A 288 8.24 31.68 -6.70
N GLY A 289 8.32 32.92 -7.19
CA GLY A 289 8.29 33.25 -8.62
C GLY A 289 6.92 33.72 -9.11
N THR A 290 6.84 33.95 -10.42
CA THR A 290 5.63 34.35 -11.13
C THR A 290 5.31 33.27 -12.16
N PRO A 291 4.06 32.77 -12.22
CA PRO A 291 3.73 31.70 -13.14
C PRO A 291 3.79 32.18 -14.59
N GLU A 292 4.44 31.39 -15.44
CA GLU A 292 4.53 31.59 -16.88
C GLU A 292 4.35 30.25 -17.60
N ALA A 293 3.77 30.26 -18.80
CA ALA A 293 3.58 29.05 -19.58
C ALA A 293 4.93 28.60 -20.18
N LYS A 294 5.62 27.70 -19.48
CA LYS A 294 6.89 27.11 -19.94
C LYS A 294 6.70 26.12 -21.09
N GLU A 295 5.51 25.52 -21.16
CA GLU A 295 5.11 24.58 -22.20
C GLU A 295 3.86 25.09 -22.95
N PRO A 296 4.00 26.12 -23.79
CA PRO A 296 2.86 26.82 -24.42
C PRO A 296 2.03 25.94 -25.37
N HIS A 297 2.57 24.80 -25.78
CA HIS A 297 1.89 23.80 -26.61
C HIS A 297 0.96 22.87 -25.79
N LEU A 298 1.08 22.87 -24.46
CA LEU A 298 0.19 22.14 -23.55
C LEU A 298 -0.77 23.09 -22.84
N ILE A 299 -0.25 24.23 -22.35
CA ILE A 299 -1.00 25.25 -21.60
C ILE A 299 -0.76 26.62 -22.24
N GLU A 300 -1.80 27.29 -22.73
CA GLU A 300 -1.71 28.60 -23.37
C GLU A 300 -1.23 29.69 -22.41
N ARG A 301 -1.77 29.67 -21.18
CA ARG A 301 -1.42 30.59 -20.08
C ARG A 301 -1.93 30.09 -18.75
N TRP A 302 -1.29 30.55 -17.67
CA TRP A 302 -1.68 30.30 -16.28
C TRP A 302 -2.43 31.50 -15.70
N GLU A 303 -3.55 31.25 -15.01
CA GLU A 303 -4.45 32.27 -14.46
C GLU A 303 -4.80 31.94 -12.99
N TRP A 304 -4.82 32.96 -12.13
CA TRP A 304 -5.25 32.82 -10.74
C TRP A 304 -6.77 32.99 -10.61
N HIS A 305 -7.46 31.93 -10.19
CA HIS A 305 -8.92 31.91 -10.05
C HIS A 305 -9.35 31.85 -8.58
N PRO A 306 -10.40 32.59 -8.19
CA PRO A 306 -11.06 32.37 -6.90
C PRO A 306 -11.53 30.91 -6.75
N ILE A 307 -11.46 30.39 -5.53
CA ILE A 307 -12.05 29.08 -5.22
C ILE A 307 -13.58 29.19 -5.31
N GLY A 308 -14.21 28.32 -6.11
CA GLY A 308 -15.64 28.36 -6.42
C GLY A 308 -15.93 28.32 -7.92
N PRO A 309 -17.02 28.95 -8.40
CA PRO A 309 -17.41 28.94 -9.80
C PRO A 309 -16.28 29.43 -10.73
N LEU A 310 -15.92 28.60 -11.71
CA LEU A 310 -14.85 28.89 -12.67
C LEU A 310 -15.43 29.39 -14.00
N PRO A 311 -14.69 30.22 -14.75
CA PRO A 311 -15.15 30.80 -16.03
C PRO A 311 -15.18 29.79 -17.18
N ALA A 312 -14.66 28.60 -16.97
CA ALA A 312 -14.59 27.52 -17.94
C ALA A 312 -14.61 26.16 -17.22
N PRO A 313 -15.08 25.10 -17.88
CA PRO A 313 -15.06 23.76 -17.31
C PRO A 313 -13.63 23.25 -17.09
N LEU A 314 -13.44 22.42 -16.07
CA LEU A 314 -12.17 21.76 -15.77
C LEU A 314 -12.03 20.47 -16.58
N PHE A 315 -10.79 20.15 -16.98
CA PHE A 315 -10.43 18.80 -17.35
C PHE A 315 -10.69 17.85 -16.18
N GLN A 316 -11.35 16.72 -16.42
CA GLN A 316 -11.90 15.89 -15.34
C GLN A 316 -10.89 15.50 -14.24
N PRO A 317 -9.66 15.05 -14.54
CA PRO A 317 -8.65 14.76 -13.51
C PRO A 317 -8.30 15.97 -12.64
N SER A 318 -8.24 17.16 -13.24
CA SER A 318 -8.02 18.42 -12.52
C SER A 318 -9.19 18.69 -11.58
N LEU A 319 -10.43 18.49 -12.03
CA LEU A 319 -11.62 18.61 -11.18
C LEU A 319 -11.58 17.63 -10.00
N ASP A 320 -11.19 16.38 -10.23
CA ASP A 320 -11.11 15.37 -9.19
C ASP A 320 -10.09 15.76 -8.12
N VAL A 321 -8.92 16.25 -8.53
CA VAL A 321 -7.87 16.77 -7.63
C VAL A 321 -8.33 18.02 -6.86
N LEU A 322 -8.98 18.98 -7.53
CA LEU A 322 -9.53 20.17 -6.86
C LEU A 322 -10.66 19.82 -5.89
N ALA A 323 -11.50 18.82 -6.19
CA ALA A 323 -12.55 18.35 -5.30
C ALA A 323 -11.99 17.71 -4.02
N ILE A 324 -10.80 17.11 -4.08
CA ILE A 324 -10.10 16.63 -2.87
C ILE A 324 -9.61 17.80 -2.01
N ALA A 325 -9.02 18.83 -2.62
CA ALA A 325 -8.52 19.99 -1.88
C ALA A 325 -9.66 20.89 -1.34
N PHE A 326 -10.71 21.10 -2.13
CA PHE A 326 -11.82 22.01 -1.82
C PHE A 326 -13.20 21.39 -2.11
N PRO A 327 -13.63 20.36 -1.33
CA PRO A 327 -14.88 19.62 -1.59
C PRO A 327 -16.15 20.44 -1.37
N HIS A 328 -16.06 21.60 -0.71
CA HIS A 328 -17.18 22.52 -0.57
C HIS A 328 -17.41 23.38 -1.82
N ALA A 329 -16.38 23.52 -2.66
CA ALA A 329 -16.41 24.34 -3.87
C ALA A 329 -16.54 23.51 -5.15
N TYR A 330 -16.00 22.28 -5.15
CA TYR A 330 -15.98 21.41 -6.32
C TYR A 330 -16.51 20.03 -5.98
N GLN A 331 -17.28 19.45 -6.91
CA GLN A 331 -17.78 18.09 -6.84
C GLN A 331 -17.25 17.31 -8.04
N SER A 332 -16.61 16.17 -7.78
CA SER A 332 -16.20 15.24 -8.83
C SER A 332 -17.43 14.59 -9.47
N ALA A 333 -17.35 14.25 -10.76
CA ALA A 333 -18.39 13.53 -11.49
C ALA A 333 -18.49 12.03 -11.12
N GLY A 334 -17.70 11.57 -10.13
CA GLY A 334 -17.90 10.26 -9.48
C GLY A 334 -17.24 9.07 -10.17
N SER A 335 -16.32 9.26 -11.13
CA SER A 335 -15.62 8.13 -11.77
C SER A 335 -14.40 7.62 -11.00
N ALA A 336 -13.85 8.42 -10.09
CA ALA A 336 -12.64 8.08 -9.34
C ALA A 336 -12.94 7.80 -7.86
N HIS A 337 -12.39 6.71 -7.34
CA HIS A 337 -12.42 6.37 -5.93
C HIS A 337 -11.20 6.98 -5.22
N ALA A 338 -11.44 7.69 -4.12
CA ALA A 338 -10.40 8.40 -3.39
C ALA A 338 -9.94 7.64 -2.14
N TYR A 339 -8.64 7.38 -2.03
CA TYR A 339 -7.97 6.83 -0.86
C TYR A 339 -7.16 7.95 -0.18
N PRO A 340 -7.60 8.49 0.97
CA PRO A 340 -6.89 9.55 1.67
C PRO A 340 -5.47 9.13 2.08
N LEU A 341 -4.48 9.99 1.85
CA LEU A 341 -3.07 9.74 2.20
C LEU A 341 -2.60 10.59 3.39
N ALA A 342 -3.17 11.79 3.55
CA ALA A 342 -2.93 12.64 4.71
C ALA A 342 -4.26 13.07 5.34
N SER A 343 -4.28 13.25 6.67
CA SER A 343 -5.43 13.85 7.33
C SER A 343 -5.51 15.34 6.95
N ARG A 344 -6.69 15.80 6.54
CA ARG A 344 -6.97 17.20 6.13
C ARG A 344 -6.55 18.25 7.16
N ALA A 345 -6.31 17.86 8.41
CA ALA A 345 -5.86 18.72 9.50
C ALA A 345 -4.47 19.37 9.26
N ALA A 346 -3.60 18.75 8.45
CA ALA A 346 -2.28 19.31 8.13
C ALA A 346 -2.35 20.55 7.20
N LEU A 347 -3.44 20.75 6.45
CA LEU A 347 -3.62 21.87 5.52
C LEU A 347 -3.86 23.21 6.22
N MET A 348 -4.35 23.20 7.46
CA MET A 348 -4.61 24.42 8.25
C MET A 348 -3.43 24.80 9.17
N GLN A 349 -2.45 23.92 9.37
CA GLN A 349 -1.36 24.14 10.32
C GLN A 349 -0.25 25.08 9.82
N THR A 350 -0.05 25.23 8.50
CA THR A 350 0.99 26.14 7.97
C THR A 350 0.65 27.64 8.08
N ALA A 351 -0.57 28.00 8.51
CA ALA A 351 -0.91 29.39 8.82
C ALA A 351 -0.63 29.78 10.29
N CYS A 352 -0.15 28.86 11.15
CA CYS A 352 -0.07 29.09 12.60
C CYS A 352 1.22 28.58 13.25
N GLN A 353 2.35 28.58 12.54
CA GLN A 353 3.62 28.05 13.08
C GLN A 353 4.44 29.04 13.94
N ASP A 354 4.01 30.30 14.10
CA ASP A 354 4.73 31.31 14.90
C ASP A 354 4.25 31.49 16.36
N ARG A 355 3.60 30.48 16.96
CA ARG A 355 3.24 30.56 18.40
C ARG A 355 3.68 29.33 19.20
N HIS A 356 4.99 29.09 19.24
CA HIS A 356 5.64 28.29 20.30
C HIS A 356 5.72 29.10 21.60
N ALA A 357 4.55 29.28 22.19
CA ALA A 357 4.21 29.68 23.55
C ALA A 357 2.74 30.03 23.43
N TYR A 358 1.84 29.32 24.12
CA TYR A 358 0.52 29.92 24.32
C TYR A 358 0.77 31.25 25.05
N PRO A 359 0.48 32.41 24.45
CA PRO A 359 0.25 33.57 25.28
C PRO A 359 -0.90 33.16 26.20
N ALA A 360 -0.82 33.48 27.49
CA ALA A 360 -1.98 33.41 28.35
C ALA A 360 -3.11 34.18 27.64
N ALA A 361 -4.01 33.46 26.97
CA ALA A 361 -5.22 34.05 26.45
C ALA A 361 -5.95 34.52 27.69
N GLY A 362 -6.07 35.84 27.84
CA GLY A 362 -6.75 36.46 28.97
C GLY A 362 -8.19 35.95 29.12
N PRO A 363 -8.91 36.38 30.17
CA PRO A 363 -10.15 35.76 30.61
C PRO A 363 -11.26 35.96 29.58
N ALA A 364 -11.32 35.08 28.59
CA ALA A 364 -12.40 35.00 27.62
C ALA A 364 -13.53 34.17 28.22
N VAL A 365 -14.73 34.74 28.20
CA VAL A 365 -15.95 34.05 28.60
C VAL A 365 -16.33 33.06 27.51
N ARG A 366 -16.46 31.79 27.87
CA ARG A 366 -16.89 30.73 26.94
C ARG A 366 -18.22 30.16 27.39
N GLU A 367 -19.15 30.08 26.48
CA GLU A 367 -20.45 29.46 26.70
C GLU A 367 -20.62 28.22 25.83
N GLY A 368 -21.54 27.38 26.25
CA GLY A 368 -21.86 26.15 25.56
C GLY A 368 -23.06 25.46 26.17
N GLY A 369 -23.42 24.32 25.63
CA GLY A 369 -24.53 23.54 26.13
C GLY A 369 -24.87 22.32 25.30
N CYS A 370 -26.04 21.76 25.61
CA CYS A 370 -26.58 20.62 24.90
C CYS A 370 -27.33 21.02 23.62
N GLN A 371 -27.70 20.01 22.82
CA GLN A 371 -28.42 20.19 21.56
C GLN A 371 -29.75 20.94 21.70
N CYS A 372 -30.55 20.67 22.74
CA CYS A 372 -31.84 21.34 22.93
C CYS A 372 -31.73 22.75 23.57
N GLY A 373 -30.53 23.18 23.98
CA GLY A 373 -30.31 24.45 24.67
C GLY A 373 -30.81 24.53 26.12
N ALA A 374 -31.41 23.47 26.69
CA ALA A 374 -31.90 23.49 28.07
C ALA A 374 -30.76 23.45 29.10
N LEU A 375 -29.73 22.64 28.84
CA LEU A 375 -28.48 22.63 29.60
C LEU A 375 -27.49 23.60 28.96
N ARG A 376 -27.11 24.65 29.70
CA ARG A 376 -26.15 25.67 29.26
C ARG A 376 -25.15 25.96 30.37
N TYR A 377 -23.92 26.28 29.99
CA TYR A 377 -22.86 26.64 30.92
C TYR A 377 -22.07 27.86 30.44
N ARG A 378 -21.39 28.48 31.39
CA ARG A 378 -20.41 29.55 31.20
C ARG A 378 -19.14 29.20 31.97
N ALA A 379 -18.00 29.28 31.29
CA ALA A 379 -16.68 29.19 31.89
C ALA A 379 -15.98 30.54 31.74
N THR A 380 -15.38 31.03 32.82
CA THR A 380 -14.46 32.17 32.80
C THR A 380 -13.05 31.65 33.05
N GLY A 381 -12.02 32.29 32.49
CA GLY A 381 -10.63 31.87 32.67
C GLY A 381 -10.06 31.01 31.53
N SER A 382 -8.89 30.45 31.80
CA SER A 382 -8.07 29.79 30.78
C SER A 382 -8.52 28.34 30.57
N PRO A 383 -8.68 27.90 29.31
CA PRO A 383 -8.93 26.49 29.00
C PRO A 383 -7.71 25.66 29.37
N ASP A 384 -7.95 24.51 29.99
CA ASP A 384 -6.91 23.56 30.37
C ASP A 384 -6.96 22.34 29.45
N TRP A 385 -5.78 21.95 28.96
CA TRP A 385 -5.52 20.73 28.21
C TRP A 385 -6.58 20.31 27.15
N PRO A 386 -6.87 21.14 26.11
CA PRO A 386 -7.74 20.72 25.02
C PRO A 386 -7.17 19.49 24.31
N HIS A 387 -7.90 18.37 24.29
CA HIS A 387 -7.38 17.12 23.74
C HIS A 387 -8.46 16.25 23.09
N ILE A 388 -8.01 15.31 22.26
CA ILE A 388 -8.81 14.23 21.67
C ILE A 388 -8.56 12.97 22.48
N CYS A 389 -9.60 12.17 22.73
CA CYS A 389 -9.48 10.86 23.35
C CYS A 389 -10.06 9.79 22.43
N SER A 390 -9.24 8.77 22.16
CA SER A 390 -9.61 7.67 21.28
C SER A 390 -9.96 6.39 22.03
N CYS A 391 -10.00 6.36 23.36
CA CYS A 391 -10.27 5.12 24.10
C CYS A 391 -11.67 4.55 23.84
N ARG A 392 -11.83 3.24 24.03
CA ARG A 392 -13.13 2.55 23.85
C ARG A 392 -14.26 3.15 24.69
N HIS A 393 -13.95 3.67 25.88
CA HIS A 393 -14.94 4.30 26.74
C HIS A 393 -15.51 5.57 26.10
N CYS A 394 -14.65 6.48 25.64
CA CYS A 394 -15.07 7.71 24.97
C CYS A 394 -15.88 7.40 23.70
N ARG A 395 -15.46 6.41 22.91
CA ARG A 395 -16.22 5.97 21.72
C ARG A 395 -17.61 5.45 22.06
N SER A 396 -17.72 4.65 23.12
CA SER A 396 -19.00 4.08 23.57
C SER A 396 -19.91 5.17 24.16
N LEU A 397 -19.33 6.21 24.76
CA LEU A 397 -20.05 7.33 25.35
C LEU A 397 -20.59 8.31 24.30
N SER A 398 -19.81 8.67 23.28
CA SER A 398 -20.27 9.57 22.20
C SER A 398 -21.03 8.86 21.08
N GLY A 399 -20.74 7.58 20.85
CA GLY A 399 -21.06 6.92 19.57
C GLY A 399 -20.18 7.40 18.40
N ALA A 400 -19.12 8.16 18.66
CA ALA A 400 -18.20 8.69 17.66
C ALA A 400 -16.83 7.98 17.70
N ALA A 401 -16.03 8.17 16.65
CA ALA A 401 -14.69 7.58 16.55
C ALA A 401 -13.73 8.06 17.65
N GLU A 402 -13.97 9.27 18.17
CA GLU A 402 -13.19 9.94 19.21
C GLU A 402 -14.08 10.95 19.94
N MET A 403 -13.60 11.46 21.07
CA MET A 403 -14.28 12.52 21.83
C MET A 403 -13.26 13.62 22.17
N THR A 404 -13.67 14.88 22.05
CA THR A 404 -12.83 16.04 22.38
C THR A 404 -13.20 16.61 23.73
N TRP A 405 -12.19 16.95 24.53
CA TRP A 405 -12.35 17.46 25.89
C TRP A 405 -11.53 18.73 26.09
N VAL A 406 -12.01 19.60 26.97
CA VAL A 406 -11.26 20.74 27.51
C VAL A 406 -11.65 20.95 28.97
N GLY A 407 -10.67 21.18 29.84
CA GLY A 407 -10.85 21.47 31.26
C GLY A 407 -11.06 22.96 31.54
N PHE A 408 -11.82 23.25 32.59
CA PHE A 408 -11.95 24.57 33.19
C PHE A 408 -11.91 24.47 34.72
N ASP A 409 -11.43 25.51 35.38
CA ASP A 409 -11.50 25.62 36.84
C ASP A 409 -12.96 25.63 37.29
N LEU A 410 -13.31 24.76 38.24
CA LEU A 410 -14.66 24.62 38.75
C LEU A 410 -15.14 25.90 39.44
N ALA A 411 -14.24 26.66 40.08
CA ALA A 411 -14.58 27.95 40.70
C ALA A 411 -14.95 29.03 39.67
N GLN A 412 -14.60 28.83 38.41
CA GLN A 412 -14.87 29.75 37.31
C GLN A 412 -15.93 29.22 36.32
N PHE A 413 -16.61 28.12 36.67
CA PHE A 413 -17.62 27.46 35.85
C PHE A 413 -19.01 27.63 36.47
N THR A 414 -20.02 27.93 35.66
CA THR A 414 -21.39 28.16 36.13
C THR A 414 -22.40 27.62 35.13
N TRP A 415 -23.43 26.92 35.62
CA TRP A 415 -24.59 26.53 34.83
C TRP A 415 -25.54 27.72 34.69
N ILE A 416 -25.90 28.05 33.45
CA ILE A 416 -26.72 29.25 33.12
C ILE A 416 -28.03 28.88 32.42
N GLY A 417 -28.26 27.59 32.14
CA GLY A 417 -29.43 27.10 31.42
C GLY A 417 -30.59 26.73 32.34
N PRO A 418 -31.82 26.67 31.83
CA PRO A 418 -33.02 26.35 32.61
C PRO A 418 -33.02 24.94 33.22
N ALA A 419 -32.24 23.99 32.67
CA ALA A 419 -32.09 22.65 33.23
C ALA A 419 -31.23 22.62 34.50
N GLY A 420 -30.48 23.69 34.81
CA GLY A 420 -29.53 23.72 35.92
C GLY A 420 -28.34 22.77 35.68
N GLU A 421 -28.09 21.86 36.61
CA GLU A 421 -27.02 20.87 36.49
C GLU A 421 -27.38 19.70 35.57
N PRO A 422 -26.38 19.03 34.96
CA PRO A 422 -26.61 17.81 34.19
C PRO A 422 -27.01 16.63 35.10
N VAL A 423 -27.58 15.60 34.50
CA VAL A 423 -27.70 14.29 35.15
C VAL A 423 -26.33 13.62 35.14
N TRP A 424 -25.82 13.36 36.34
CA TRP A 424 -24.52 12.73 36.55
C TRP A 424 -24.63 11.20 36.54
N HIS A 425 -23.73 10.55 35.81
CA HIS A 425 -23.61 9.10 35.77
C HIS A 425 -22.18 8.69 36.16
N ALA A 426 -22.06 7.78 37.12
CA ALA A 426 -20.77 7.17 37.45
C ALA A 426 -20.29 6.33 36.27
N THR A 427 -19.04 6.57 35.86
CA THR A 427 -18.41 5.92 34.69
C THR A 427 -17.13 5.19 35.04
N TRP A 428 -16.53 5.53 36.18
CA TRP A 428 -15.40 4.86 36.83
C TRP A 428 -15.53 5.11 38.35
N PRO A 429 -14.89 4.34 39.25
CA PRO A 429 -15.01 4.52 40.70
C PRO A 429 -14.92 5.97 41.18
N ASP A 430 -14.03 6.76 40.58
CA ASP A 430 -13.80 8.17 40.96
C ASP A 430 -14.14 9.16 39.84
N SER A 431 -14.95 8.77 38.84
CA SER A 431 -15.21 9.60 37.65
C SER A 431 -16.66 9.52 37.18
N ARG A 432 -17.27 10.68 36.91
CA ARG A 432 -18.65 10.82 36.43
C ARG A 432 -18.75 11.60 35.13
N ARG A 433 -19.83 11.35 34.38
CA ARG A 433 -20.19 12.04 33.14
C ARG A 433 -21.54 12.73 33.27
N GLY A 434 -21.63 13.97 32.83
CA GLY A 434 -22.84 14.78 32.86
C GLY A 434 -23.53 14.80 31.50
N ARG A 435 -24.82 14.48 31.48
CA ARG A 435 -25.69 14.55 30.30
C ARG A 435 -26.85 15.49 30.51
N CYS A 436 -27.36 16.08 29.43
CA CYS A 436 -28.60 16.84 29.48
C CYS A 436 -29.77 15.92 29.86
N PRO A 437 -30.62 16.29 30.85
CA PRO A 437 -31.81 15.51 31.21
C PRO A 437 -32.83 15.41 30.07
N ASP A 438 -32.89 16.43 29.20
CA ASP A 438 -33.97 16.54 28.20
C ASP A 438 -33.61 15.87 26.88
N CYS A 439 -32.41 16.15 26.34
CA CYS A 439 -31.99 15.64 25.02
C CYS A 439 -30.88 14.59 25.08
N GLY A 440 -30.35 14.28 26.26
CA GLY A 440 -29.32 13.25 26.43
C GLY A 440 -27.92 13.60 25.94
N SER A 441 -27.68 14.82 25.43
CA SER A 441 -26.34 15.22 24.97
C SER A 441 -25.29 15.05 26.08
N GLN A 442 -24.17 14.41 25.74
CA GLN A 442 -23.00 14.31 26.60
C GLN A 442 -22.25 15.64 26.59
N VAL A 443 -22.16 16.30 27.76
CA VAL A 443 -21.63 17.68 27.86
C VAL A 443 -20.36 17.75 28.69
N CYS A 444 -20.28 17.03 29.82
CA CYS A 444 -19.15 17.21 30.73
C CYS A 444 -18.71 15.93 31.46
N ALA A 445 -17.55 16.01 32.09
CA ALA A 445 -16.96 15.01 32.96
C ALA A 445 -16.39 15.68 34.20
N ARG A 446 -16.44 14.98 35.33
CA ARG A 446 -15.82 15.42 36.57
C ARG A 446 -15.32 14.21 37.35
N ASP A 447 -14.12 14.31 37.88
CA ASP A 447 -13.59 13.32 38.83
C ASP A 447 -13.91 13.74 40.26
N ASP A 448 -14.00 12.78 41.16
CA ASP A 448 -14.34 13.06 42.56
C ASP A 448 -13.17 13.75 43.27
N GLY A 449 -13.49 14.86 43.96
CA GLY A 449 -12.49 15.74 44.57
C GLY A 449 -11.74 16.66 43.59
N ALA A 450 -12.03 16.60 42.28
CA ALA A 450 -11.38 17.46 41.29
C ALA A 450 -11.76 18.95 41.48
N THR A 451 -10.77 19.83 41.30
CA THR A 451 -10.94 21.29 41.24
C THR A 451 -11.28 21.79 39.84
N SER A 452 -11.38 20.90 38.86
CA SER A 452 -11.69 21.21 37.48
C SER A 452 -12.89 20.40 36.96
N ILE A 453 -13.51 20.90 35.92
CA ILE A 453 -14.55 20.23 35.15
C ILE A 453 -14.13 20.20 33.69
N ALA A 454 -14.22 19.03 33.05
CA ALA A 454 -14.00 18.91 31.62
C ALA A 454 -15.33 19.00 30.88
N VAL A 455 -15.40 19.82 29.85
CA VAL A 455 -16.53 19.84 28.91
C VAL A 455 -16.10 19.26 27.58
N THR A 456 -17.06 18.72 26.82
CA THR A 456 -16.78 18.33 25.45
C THR A 456 -16.51 19.57 24.63
N LEU A 457 -15.44 19.60 23.85
CA LEU A 457 -15.09 20.80 23.09
C LEU A 457 -16.20 21.16 22.08
N ALA A 458 -16.87 20.13 21.53
CA ALA A 458 -17.99 20.29 20.62
C ALA A 458 -19.30 20.80 21.27
N SER A 459 -19.37 20.90 22.60
CA SER A 459 -20.51 21.54 23.28
C SER A 459 -20.35 23.04 23.47
N LEU A 460 -19.18 23.62 23.15
CA LEU A 460 -19.00 25.08 23.12
C LEU A 460 -19.79 25.71 21.98
N ASP A 461 -20.24 26.95 22.17
CA ASP A 461 -20.93 27.71 21.12
C ASP A 461 -20.00 28.03 19.95
N ASP A 462 -18.74 28.35 20.24
CA ASP A 462 -17.67 28.44 19.25
C ASP A 462 -16.58 27.40 19.55
N PRO A 463 -16.73 26.16 19.04
CA PRO A 463 -15.73 25.12 19.24
C PRO A 463 -14.41 25.40 18.51
N ASN A 464 -14.36 26.37 17.59
CA ASN A 464 -13.15 26.65 16.81
C ASN A 464 -12.15 27.54 17.54
N GLU A 465 -12.52 28.15 18.67
CA GLU A 465 -11.59 28.93 19.50
C GLU A 465 -10.46 28.07 20.08
N LEU A 466 -10.68 26.76 20.20
CA LEU A 466 -9.79 25.85 20.86
C LEU A 466 -9.35 24.73 19.91
N VAL A 467 -8.04 24.62 19.73
CA VAL A 467 -7.44 23.54 18.95
C VAL A 467 -6.94 22.48 19.92
N PRO A 468 -7.38 21.21 19.79
CA PRO A 468 -6.80 20.12 20.55
C PRO A 468 -5.29 20.00 20.31
N VAL A 469 -4.51 19.91 21.38
CA VAL A 469 -3.04 19.87 21.32
C VAL A 469 -2.47 18.46 21.53
N HIS A 470 -3.30 17.55 22.04
CA HIS A 470 -2.91 16.20 22.43
C HIS A 470 -3.96 15.16 22.02
N GLN A 471 -3.53 13.90 21.85
CA GLN A 471 -4.41 12.77 21.62
C GLN A 471 -4.12 11.64 22.64
N SER A 472 -5.05 11.46 23.58
CA SER A 472 -5.02 10.40 24.58
C SER A 472 -5.46 9.06 23.98
N PHE A 473 -4.83 7.96 24.42
CA PHE A 473 -5.10 6.59 23.94
C PHE A 473 -4.96 6.46 22.42
N ARG A 474 -3.87 7.00 21.87
CA ARG A 474 -3.58 7.02 20.42
C ARG A 474 -3.60 5.63 19.77
N ASP A 475 -3.12 4.61 20.49
CA ASP A 475 -3.07 3.24 19.98
C ASP A 475 -4.46 2.58 19.85
N ASP A 476 -5.48 3.16 20.49
CA ASP A 476 -6.87 2.68 20.42
C ASP A 476 -7.65 3.26 19.23
N ILE A 477 -7.01 4.01 18.34
CA ILE A 477 -7.63 4.58 17.13
C ILE A 477 -8.25 3.49 16.25
N LEU A 478 -9.41 3.80 15.66
CA LEU A 478 -10.02 2.93 14.67
C LEU A 478 -9.16 2.88 13.40
N LEU A 479 -8.88 1.68 12.90
CA LEU A 479 -7.90 1.44 11.81
C LEU A 479 -8.13 2.25 10.52
N TRP A 480 -9.36 2.72 10.28
CA TRP A 480 -9.71 3.57 9.14
C TRP A 480 -9.43 5.07 9.35
N ARG A 481 -8.93 5.48 10.53
CA ARG A 481 -8.58 6.85 10.91
C ARG A 481 -7.07 7.03 10.94
N ALA A 482 -6.61 8.16 10.41
CA ALA A 482 -5.25 8.63 10.65
C ALA A 482 -5.14 9.25 12.06
N PRO A 483 -4.00 9.05 12.75
CA PRO A 483 -3.76 9.69 14.04
C PRO A 483 -3.53 11.20 13.89
N VAL A 484 -3.93 11.97 14.90
CA VAL A 484 -3.70 13.42 14.96
C VAL A 484 -2.23 13.68 15.31
N PRO A 485 -1.55 14.65 14.65
CA PRO A 485 -0.22 15.07 15.06
C PRO A 485 -0.27 15.56 16.50
N THR A 486 0.46 14.90 17.40
CA THR A 486 0.56 15.32 18.81
C THR A 486 1.68 16.33 18.93
N VAL A 487 1.41 17.47 19.57
CA VAL A 487 2.47 18.33 20.09
C VAL A 487 3.00 17.63 21.36
N PRO A 488 4.33 17.47 21.54
CA PRO A 488 4.88 16.88 22.75
C PRO A 488 4.33 17.59 24.00
N SER A 489 3.92 16.82 25.01
CA SER A 489 3.40 17.40 26.24
C SER A 489 4.55 18.07 27.04
N ARG A 490 4.18 18.99 27.94
CA ARG A 490 5.13 19.59 28.89
C ARG A 490 5.78 18.54 29.80
N ASP A 491 5.11 17.41 30.04
CA ASP A 491 5.60 16.32 30.88
C ASP A 491 6.60 15.42 30.14
N ASP A 492 6.45 15.24 28.82
CA ASP A 492 7.43 14.53 27.98
C ASP A 492 8.77 15.29 27.91
N ALA A 493 8.74 16.62 27.97
CA ALA A 493 9.93 17.45 28.05
C ALA A 493 10.62 17.42 29.42
N ILE A 494 9.88 17.10 30.50
CA ILE A 494 10.41 16.94 31.85
C ILE A 494 10.99 15.53 32.05
N ALA A 495 10.39 14.50 31.45
CA ALA A 495 10.88 13.12 31.51
C ALA A 495 12.14 12.87 30.64
N ALA A 496 12.38 13.72 29.63
CA ALA A 496 13.57 13.68 28.78
C ALA A 496 14.74 14.55 29.30
N GLY A 497 14.59 15.16 30.49
CA GLY A 497 15.60 16.00 31.16
C GLY A 497 16.34 15.28 32.28
#